data_AF-A0A2R6QES6-F1
#
_entry.id   AF-A0A2R6QES6-F1
#
_cell.length_a   1.000
_cell.length_b   1.000
_cell.length_c   1.000
_cell.angle_alpha   90.00
_cell.angle_beta   90.00
_cell.angle_gamma   90.00
#
_symmetry.space_group_name_H-M   'P 1'
#
loop_
_entity.id
_entity.type
_entity.pdbx_description
1 polymer ?
#
loop_
_entity_poly.entity_id
_entity_poly.type
_entity_poly.pdbx_seq_one_letter_code
_entity_poly.pdbx_strand_id
1 'polypeptide(L)'
;MASMALFFLMLCIPTLASASYNDERGPPPHPFWRRSNVPPQGYFDPKDNGGSLLTQVPGTFPAGLGEPLNVIMSANSDSDVLKDQETDGGLRNYFLSLGYSSECLGQHLGDDQGANLGDGNGYLNETAVIRWDYGDAQLGSCKETIEGGAHFRYWVQDGSKADR
;
A
#
# COMPACT_ATOMS: atom_id res chain seq x y z
N MET A 1 20.95 -42.95 -25.15
CA MET A 1 20.08 -41.76 -25.06
C MET A 1 19.11 -41.91 -23.89
N ALA A 2 19.62 -42.01 -22.66
CA ALA A 2 18.80 -42.14 -21.44
C ALA A 2 19.25 -41.18 -20.31
N SER A 3 20.22 -40.31 -20.59
CA SER A 3 20.85 -39.42 -19.59
C SER A 3 20.21 -38.02 -19.54
N MET A 4 19.65 -37.51 -20.64
CA MET A 4 19.00 -36.19 -20.64
C MET A 4 17.57 -36.16 -20.07
N ALA A 5 16.87 -37.29 -20.05
CA ALA A 5 15.50 -37.34 -19.53
C ALA A 5 15.45 -37.24 -17.99
N LEU A 6 16.45 -37.79 -17.29
CA LEU A 6 16.54 -37.69 -15.82
C LEU A 6 16.92 -36.28 -15.35
N PHE A 7 17.67 -35.52 -16.15
CA PHE A 7 18.08 -34.16 -15.78
C PHE A 7 16.91 -33.17 -15.87
N PHE A 8 15.98 -33.36 -16.81
CA PHE A 8 14.77 -32.53 -16.92
C PHE A 8 13.72 -32.82 -15.84
N LEU A 9 13.63 -34.06 -15.36
CA LEU A 9 12.71 -34.44 -14.26
C LEU A 9 13.18 -33.93 -12.89
N MET A 10 14.48 -33.67 -12.70
CA MET A 10 15.04 -33.12 -11.45
C MET A 10 14.93 -31.58 -11.36
N LEU A 11 14.72 -30.87 -12.46
CA LEU A 11 14.57 -29.41 -12.48
C LEU A 11 13.12 -28.93 -12.28
N CYS A 12 12.15 -29.85 -12.22
CA CYS A 12 10.74 -29.53 -11.94
C CYS A 12 10.33 -29.80 -10.48
N ILE A 13 11.27 -30.12 -9.59
CA ILE A 13 10.99 -30.33 -8.16
C ILE A 13 11.51 -29.12 -7.38
N PRO A 14 10.74 -28.02 -7.37
CA PRO A 14 10.47 -27.42 -6.07
C PRO A 14 9.05 -26.84 -6.00
N THR A 15 8.00 -27.67 -6.03
CA THR A 15 6.64 -27.22 -5.65
C THR A 15 5.78 -28.32 -5.01
N LEU A 16 6.40 -29.32 -4.38
CA LEU A 16 5.69 -30.20 -3.43
C LEU A 16 6.41 -30.19 -2.08
N ALA A 17 6.58 -29.00 -1.52
CA ALA A 17 6.76 -28.81 -0.10
C ALA A 17 5.91 -27.60 0.30
N SER A 18 5.02 -27.82 1.27
CA SER A 18 4.16 -26.82 1.93
C SER A 18 2.88 -26.44 1.17
N ALA A 19 1.92 -27.37 1.14
CA ALA A 19 0.50 -27.03 1.09
C ALA A 19 -0.25 -27.79 2.19
N SER A 20 0.20 -27.60 3.43
CA SER A 20 -0.67 -27.63 4.60
C SER A 20 -0.89 -26.17 4.99
N TYR A 21 -1.74 -25.48 4.22
CA TYR A 21 -2.31 -24.21 4.65
C TYR A 21 -3.32 -24.57 5.73
N ASN A 22 -2.84 -24.68 6.96
CA ASN A 22 -3.68 -24.38 8.09
C ASN A 22 -4.04 -22.90 7.91
N ASP A 23 -5.30 -22.63 7.59
CA ASP A 23 -5.91 -21.31 7.80
C ASP A 23 -5.87 -21.06 9.32
N GLU A 24 -4.69 -20.68 9.83
CA GLU A 24 -4.57 -20.07 11.14
C GLU A 24 -5.19 -18.67 11.01
N ARG A 25 -6.52 -18.64 10.97
CA ARG A 25 -7.24 -17.48 11.49
C ARG A 25 -6.70 -17.30 12.90
N GLY A 26 -5.79 -16.34 13.04
CA GLY A 26 -5.23 -15.98 14.32
C GLY A 26 -6.36 -15.77 15.32
N PRO A 27 -6.12 -16.01 16.62
CA PRO A 27 -7.14 -15.77 17.64
C PRO A 27 -7.70 -14.35 17.45
N PRO A 28 -9.03 -14.16 17.59
CA PRO A 28 -9.64 -12.84 17.43
C PRO A 28 -8.90 -11.84 18.32
N PRO A 29 -8.67 -10.61 17.84
CA PRO A 29 -7.85 -9.64 18.55
C PRO A 29 -8.31 -9.53 20.00
N HIS A 30 -7.40 -9.82 20.94
CA HIS A 30 -7.72 -9.80 22.36
C HIS A 30 -8.21 -8.39 22.75
N PRO A 31 -9.18 -8.27 23.67
CA PRO A 31 -9.72 -6.98 24.11
C PRO A 31 -8.68 -6.07 24.82
N PHE A 32 -7.47 -6.57 25.03
CA PHE A 32 -6.33 -5.85 25.63
C PHE A 32 -5.30 -5.36 24.61
N TRP A 33 -5.49 -5.60 23.30
CA TRP A 33 -4.81 -4.77 22.32
C TRP A 33 -5.38 -3.37 22.49
N ARG A 34 -4.53 -2.45 22.94
CA ARG A 34 -4.86 -1.04 23.07
C ARG A 34 -5.51 -0.63 21.76
N ARG A 35 -6.84 -0.43 21.76
CA ARG A 35 -7.47 0.31 20.68
C ARG A 35 -6.79 1.66 20.76
N SER A 36 -6.00 1.97 19.74
CA SER A 36 -5.55 3.33 19.51
C SER A 36 -6.76 4.25 19.72
N ASN A 37 -6.53 5.43 20.28
CA ASN A 37 -7.44 6.54 20.51
C ASN A 37 -7.89 7.14 19.16
N VAL A 38 -8.11 6.26 18.19
CA VAL A 38 -8.72 6.58 16.92
C VAL A 38 -10.16 7.02 17.20
N PRO A 39 -10.58 8.16 16.66
CA PRO A 39 -11.95 8.62 16.83
C PRO A 39 -12.93 7.65 16.12
N PRO A 40 -14.25 7.73 16.40
CA PRO A 40 -15.23 6.77 15.87
C PRO A 40 -15.23 6.63 14.34
N GLN A 41 -14.87 7.69 13.60
CA GLN A 41 -14.72 7.66 12.14
C GLN A 41 -13.48 6.89 11.65
N GLY A 42 -12.54 6.58 12.54
CA GLY A 42 -11.35 5.82 12.23
C GLY A 42 -10.19 6.63 11.61
N TYR A 43 -10.27 7.95 11.63
CA TYR A 43 -9.21 8.87 11.19
C TYR A 43 -9.40 10.25 11.84
N PHE A 44 -8.33 11.02 12.00
CA PHE A 44 -8.40 12.42 12.45
C PHE A 44 -8.47 13.35 11.24
N ASP A 45 -9.35 14.36 11.24
CA ASP A 45 -9.38 15.33 10.16
C ASP A 45 -8.06 16.12 10.14
N PRO A 46 -7.26 16.08 9.05
CA PRO A 46 -6.01 16.82 8.98
C PRO A 46 -6.16 18.32 9.30
N LYS A 47 -7.31 18.91 8.99
CA LYS A 47 -7.57 20.34 9.19
C LYS A 47 -7.57 20.75 10.66
N ASP A 48 -7.91 19.84 11.56
CA ASP A 48 -8.01 20.13 13.00
C ASP A 48 -6.64 20.44 13.63
N ASN A 49 -5.54 20.02 12.97
CA ASN A 49 -4.18 20.10 13.51
C ASN A 49 -3.18 20.74 12.52
N GLY A 50 -3.66 21.59 11.61
CA GLY A 50 -2.82 22.35 10.68
C GLY A 50 -2.31 21.55 9.47
N GLY A 51 -2.87 20.37 9.25
CA GLY A 51 -2.74 19.60 8.01
C GLY A 51 -3.77 19.99 6.96
N SER A 52 -3.79 19.26 5.85
CA SER A 52 -4.76 19.48 4.78
C SER A 52 -5.06 18.19 4.01
N LEU A 53 -6.22 18.14 3.35
CA LEU A 53 -6.56 17.08 2.37
C LEU A 53 -6.09 17.46 0.96
N LEU A 54 -4.95 18.17 0.87
CA LEU A 54 -4.25 18.49 -0.36
C LEU A 54 -2.79 18.07 -0.21
N THR A 55 -2.22 17.52 -1.28
CA THR A 55 -0.79 17.27 -1.36
C THR A 55 -0.03 18.58 -1.61
N GLN A 56 1.26 18.57 -1.32
CA GLN A 56 2.23 19.58 -1.73
C GLN A 56 2.96 19.03 -2.95
N VAL A 57 2.75 19.67 -4.10
CA VAL A 57 3.40 19.28 -5.35
C VAL A 57 4.49 20.32 -5.68
N PRO A 58 5.78 19.91 -5.72
CA PRO A 58 6.85 20.81 -6.10
C PRO A 58 6.73 21.23 -7.57
N GLY A 59 7.26 22.42 -7.90
CA GLY A 59 7.36 22.86 -9.31
C GLY A 59 6.05 23.15 -10.03
N THR A 60 4.92 23.31 -9.32
CA THR A 60 3.63 23.64 -9.93
C THR A 60 3.58 25.04 -10.54
N PHE A 61 2.74 25.23 -11.57
CA PHE A 61 2.45 26.52 -12.16
C PHE A 61 0.93 26.75 -12.29
N PRO A 62 0.34 27.73 -11.56
CA PRO A 62 0.98 28.57 -10.54
C PRO A 62 1.57 27.77 -9.37
N ALA A 63 2.52 28.37 -8.64
CA ALA A 63 3.13 27.72 -7.50
C ALA A 63 2.12 27.49 -6.37
N GLY A 64 2.29 26.38 -5.64
CA GLY A 64 1.48 26.05 -4.46
C GLY A 64 0.19 25.30 -4.78
N LEU A 65 0.09 24.66 -5.95
CA LEU A 65 -1.00 23.73 -6.24
C LEU A 65 -0.76 22.37 -5.57
N GLY A 66 -1.86 21.65 -5.36
CA GLY A 66 -1.89 20.36 -4.69
C GLY A 66 -2.96 19.46 -5.28
N GLU A 67 -2.78 18.15 -5.13
CA GLU A 67 -3.77 17.14 -5.52
C GLU A 67 -4.66 16.76 -4.31
N PRO A 68 -5.95 16.45 -4.52
CA PRO A 68 -6.83 16.05 -3.43
C PRO A 68 -6.46 14.71 -2.79
N LEU A 69 -6.44 14.68 -1.46
CA LEU A 69 -6.49 13.45 -0.66
C LEU A 69 -7.96 13.10 -0.42
N ASN A 70 -8.54 12.25 -1.27
CA ASN A 70 -9.99 12.07 -1.35
C ASN A 70 -10.50 10.68 -0.92
N VAL A 71 -9.61 9.72 -0.64
CA VAL A 71 -9.95 8.39 -0.13
C VAL A 71 -9.30 8.18 1.23
N ILE A 72 -10.10 7.72 2.19
CA ILE A 72 -9.64 7.44 3.56
C ILE A 72 -9.84 5.95 3.84
N MET A 73 -8.75 5.25 4.09
CA MET A 73 -8.80 3.93 4.69
C MET A 73 -8.86 4.08 6.20
N SER A 74 -10.04 3.81 6.75
CA SER A 74 -10.31 3.94 8.18
C SER A 74 -9.41 2.99 8.98
N ALA A 75 -8.81 3.45 10.08
CA ALA A 75 -8.09 2.59 11.02
C ALA A 75 -9.01 1.62 11.79
N ASN A 76 -10.34 1.75 11.61
CA ASN A 76 -11.31 0.74 12.06
C ASN A 76 -11.49 -0.42 11.05
N SER A 77 -10.79 -0.38 9.90
CA SER A 77 -10.73 -1.53 8.99
C SER A 77 -10.04 -2.71 9.67
N ASP A 78 -10.18 -3.90 9.08
CA ASP A 78 -9.50 -5.09 9.60
C ASP A 78 -7.98 -4.85 9.67
N SER A 79 -7.36 -5.21 10.80
CA SER A 79 -5.92 -5.00 10.99
C SER A 79 -5.08 -5.68 9.92
N ASP A 80 -5.59 -6.74 9.27
CA ASP A 80 -4.88 -7.44 8.22
C ASP A 80 -4.86 -6.68 6.89
N VAL A 81 -5.77 -5.74 6.63
CA VAL A 81 -5.69 -4.84 5.46
C VAL A 81 -4.90 -3.56 5.75
N LEU A 82 -4.63 -3.24 7.02
CA LEU A 82 -3.90 -2.02 7.40
C LEU A 82 -2.38 -2.21 7.45
N LYS A 83 -1.88 -3.44 7.32
CA LYS A 83 -0.44 -3.75 7.32
C LYS A 83 0.14 -3.59 5.93
N ASP A 84 1.09 -2.68 5.74
CA ASP A 84 1.87 -2.62 4.51
C ASP A 84 2.86 -3.79 4.43
N GLN A 85 2.52 -4.81 3.63
CA GLN A 85 3.35 -5.99 3.40
C GLN A 85 3.03 -6.61 2.04
N GLU A 86 4.05 -7.23 1.42
CA GLU A 86 3.92 -7.96 0.15
C GLU A 86 3.61 -9.45 0.35
N THR A 87 3.96 -9.99 1.52
CA THR A 87 3.75 -11.40 1.89
C THR A 87 2.59 -11.51 2.87
N ASP A 88 1.90 -12.65 2.88
CA ASP A 88 0.84 -12.96 3.86
C ASP A 88 -0.34 -11.97 3.88
N GLY A 89 -0.79 -11.53 2.69
CA GLY A 89 -1.92 -10.60 2.58
C GLY A 89 -1.51 -9.14 2.71
N GLY A 90 -2.19 -8.38 3.56
CA GLY A 90 -1.86 -6.97 3.78
C GLY A 90 -2.58 -5.97 2.87
N LEU A 91 -2.21 -4.72 3.07
CA LEU A 91 -2.63 -3.55 2.30
C LEU A 91 -2.29 -3.70 0.80
N ARG A 92 -1.11 -4.24 0.48
CA ARG A 92 -0.71 -4.46 -0.93
C ARG A 92 -1.58 -5.51 -1.59
N ASN A 93 -1.92 -6.59 -0.89
CA ASN A 93 -2.86 -7.60 -1.41
C ASN A 93 -4.28 -7.03 -1.57
N TYR A 94 -4.71 -6.11 -0.69
CA TYR A 94 -5.95 -5.37 -0.89
C TYR A 94 -5.91 -4.54 -2.18
N PHE A 95 -4.81 -3.82 -2.46
CA PHE A 95 -4.67 -3.09 -3.72
C PHE A 95 -4.67 -4.01 -4.96
N LEU A 96 -4.00 -5.17 -4.87
CA LEU A 96 -4.05 -6.19 -5.94
C LEU A 96 -5.48 -6.64 -6.21
N SER A 97 -6.32 -6.79 -5.18
CA SER A 97 -7.73 -7.15 -5.35
C SER A 97 -8.55 -6.09 -6.11
N LEU A 98 -8.05 -4.84 -6.19
CA LEU A 98 -8.63 -3.74 -6.94
C LEU A 98 -8.06 -3.61 -8.36
N GLY A 99 -7.13 -4.50 -8.76
CA GLY A 99 -6.40 -4.44 -10.04
C GLY A 99 -5.23 -3.45 -10.04
N TYR A 100 -4.64 -3.18 -8.88
CA TYR A 100 -3.48 -2.30 -8.78
C TYR A 100 -2.30 -2.98 -8.09
N SER A 101 -1.09 -2.71 -8.54
CA SER A 101 0.15 -3.24 -7.98
C SER A 101 1.15 -2.11 -7.65
N SER A 102 2.22 -2.49 -6.94
CA SER A 102 3.33 -1.57 -6.68
C SER A 102 4.05 -1.17 -7.97
N GLU A 103 4.87 -0.13 -7.89
CA GLU A 103 5.63 0.36 -9.02
C GLU A 103 6.52 -0.73 -9.63
N CYS A 104 6.58 -0.76 -10.96
CA CYS A 104 7.36 -1.72 -11.72
C CYS A 104 8.81 -1.74 -11.27
N LEU A 105 9.25 -2.82 -10.61
CA LEU A 105 10.62 -2.99 -10.14
C LEU A 105 11.16 -1.76 -9.37
N GLY A 106 10.27 -1.03 -8.66
CA GLY A 106 10.60 0.19 -7.93
C GLY A 106 10.92 1.42 -8.80
N GLN A 107 10.53 1.41 -10.08
CA GLN A 107 10.72 2.56 -10.98
C GLN A 107 9.71 3.67 -10.64
N HIS A 108 10.20 4.72 -9.98
CA HIS A 108 9.44 5.93 -9.70
C HIS A 108 9.88 7.06 -10.64
N LEU A 109 8.96 7.56 -11.48
CA LEU A 109 9.18 8.70 -12.36
C LEU A 109 8.29 9.87 -11.92
N GLY A 110 8.92 10.98 -11.54
CA GLY A 110 8.28 12.15 -10.96
C GLY A 110 8.94 12.54 -9.65
N ASP A 111 8.58 13.72 -9.15
CA ASP A 111 8.91 14.11 -7.78
C ASP A 111 7.85 13.55 -6.83
N ASP A 112 8.29 13.11 -5.66
CA ASP A 112 7.41 12.78 -4.55
C ASP A 112 6.50 13.97 -4.20
N GLN A 113 5.24 13.68 -3.92
CA GLN A 113 4.28 14.61 -3.35
C GLN A 113 4.27 14.53 -1.81
N GLY A 114 4.37 15.68 -1.16
CA GLY A 114 4.25 15.77 0.30
C GLY A 114 2.79 15.81 0.77
N ALA A 115 2.50 15.31 1.96
CA ALA A 115 1.23 15.56 2.65
C ALA A 115 1.46 15.82 4.14
N ASN A 116 0.73 16.79 4.68
CA ASN A 116 0.63 17.00 6.13
C ASN A 116 -0.75 16.53 6.61
N LEU A 117 -0.77 15.37 7.26
CA LEU A 117 -1.99 14.72 7.71
C LEU A 117 -2.52 15.24 9.06
N GLY A 118 -1.92 16.29 9.62
CA GLY A 118 -2.32 16.84 10.92
C GLY A 118 -2.03 15.91 12.11
N ASP A 119 -1.23 14.88 11.92
CA ASP A 119 -0.88 13.88 12.94
C ASP A 119 0.36 14.26 13.77
N GLY A 120 0.97 15.41 13.48
CA GLY A 120 2.16 15.89 14.18
C GLY A 120 3.48 15.50 13.53
N ASN A 121 3.48 14.74 12.43
CA ASN A 121 4.68 14.45 11.66
C ASN A 121 5.08 15.61 10.72
N GLY A 122 4.16 16.53 10.45
CA GLY A 122 4.37 17.60 9.47
C GLY A 122 4.18 17.07 8.04
N TYR A 123 4.90 17.63 7.07
CA TYR A 123 4.86 17.14 5.69
C TYR A 123 5.75 15.91 5.54
N LEU A 124 5.17 14.81 5.04
CA LEU A 124 5.88 13.59 4.64
C LEU A 124 5.62 13.29 3.17
N ASN A 125 6.60 12.71 2.48
CA ASN A 125 6.41 12.19 1.11
C ASN A 125 5.43 11.01 1.11
N GLU A 126 4.88 10.68 -0.07
CA GLU A 126 4.05 9.49 -0.23
C GLU A 126 4.78 8.24 0.26
N THR A 127 4.01 7.31 0.84
CA THR A 127 4.54 6.01 1.26
C THR A 127 4.86 5.15 0.04
N ALA A 128 3.98 5.18 -0.97
CA ALA A 128 4.23 4.61 -2.29
C ALA A 128 3.23 5.13 -3.32
N VAL A 129 3.55 4.90 -4.59
CA VAL A 129 2.60 4.99 -5.71
C VAL A 129 2.11 3.59 -6.05
N ILE A 130 0.80 3.47 -6.24
CA ILE A 130 0.10 2.23 -6.60
C ILE A 130 -0.50 2.41 -7.98
N ARG A 131 -0.23 1.50 -8.90
CA ARG A 131 -0.44 1.66 -10.34
C ARG A 131 -1.36 0.56 -10.88
N TRP A 132 -2.17 0.90 -11.87
CA TRP A 132 -3.03 -0.07 -12.54
C TRP A 132 -2.19 -1.23 -13.11
N ASP A 133 -2.55 -2.46 -12.75
CA ASP A 133 -1.75 -3.65 -13.05
C ASP A 133 -2.17 -4.34 -14.35
N TYR A 134 -3.13 -3.82 -15.11
CA TYR A 134 -3.57 -4.45 -16.36
C TYR A 134 -3.95 -5.96 -16.26
N GLY A 135 -4.29 -6.45 -15.07
CA GLY A 135 -4.57 -7.87 -14.80
C GLY A 135 -3.32 -8.75 -14.62
N ASP A 136 -2.13 -8.16 -14.54
CA ASP A 136 -0.87 -8.84 -14.24
C ASP A 136 -0.21 -8.19 -13.01
N ALA A 137 -0.42 -8.83 -11.86
CA ALA A 137 0.10 -8.39 -10.57
C ALA A 137 1.62 -8.21 -10.53
N GLN A 138 2.37 -8.89 -11.40
CA GLN A 138 3.84 -8.90 -11.38
C GLN A 138 4.45 -7.89 -12.36
N LEU A 139 3.90 -7.78 -13.56
CA LEU A 139 4.50 -7.00 -14.65
C LEU A 139 3.58 -5.93 -15.23
N GLY A 140 2.31 -5.89 -14.83
CA GLY A 140 1.38 -5.00 -15.47
C GLY A 140 1.53 -3.53 -15.07
N SER A 141 2.08 -3.21 -13.89
CA SER A 141 2.51 -1.85 -13.59
C SER A 141 3.67 -1.39 -14.47
N CYS A 142 4.48 -2.31 -15.03
CA CYS A 142 5.49 -1.97 -16.03
C CYS A 142 4.88 -1.57 -17.37
N LYS A 143 3.73 -2.19 -17.71
CA LYS A 143 2.94 -1.81 -18.87
C LYS A 143 2.33 -0.42 -18.68
N GLU A 144 1.86 -0.10 -17.48
CA GLU A 144 1.35 1.22 -17.11
C GLU A 144 2.41 2.33 -17.28
N THR A 145 3.68 2.07 -16.97
CA THR A 145 4.77 3.03 -17.23
C THR A 145 4.87 3.45 -18.71
N ILE A 146 4.50 2.56 -19.64
CA ILE A 146 4.60 2.81 -21.10
C ILE A 146 3.28 3.34 -21.67
N GLU A 147 2.16 2.72 -21.31
CA GLU A 147 0.84 3.01 -21.89
C GLU A 147 0.09 4.11 -21.12
N GLY A 148 0.54 4.44 -19.91
CA GLY A 148 -0.21 5.24 -18.95
C GLY A 148 -1.32 4.44 -18.27
N GLY A 149 -1.94 5.04 -17.25
CA GLY A 149 -3.04 4.40 -16.54
C GLY A 149 -3.48 5.19 -15.32
N ALA A 150 -4.40 4.58 -14.57
CA ALA A 150 -4.77 5.09 -13.25
C ALA A 150 -3.69 4.71 -12.24
N HIS A 151 -3.36 5.65 -11.36
CA HIS A 151 -2.51 5.41 -10.21
C HIS A 151 -2.97 6.28 -9.04
N PHE A 152 -2.59 5.90 -7.83
CA PHE A 152 -2.82 6.69 -6.63
C PHE A 152 -1.61 6.65 -5.72
N ARG A 153 -1.54 7.65 -4.85
CA ARG A 153 -0.57 7.74 -3.75
C ARG A 153 -1.29 7.55 -2.43
N TYR A 154 -0.58 7.07 -1.44
CA TYR A 154 -1.10 7.02 -0.09
C TYR A 154 -0.06 7.43 0.94
N TRP A 155 -0.56 7.83 2.09
CA TRP A 155 0.19 8.21 3.28
C TRP A 155 -0.48 7.54 4.48
N VAL A 156 0.28 7.32 5.54
CA VAL A 156 -0.22 6.73 6.79
C VAL A 156 -0.32 7.82 7.85
N GLN A 157 -1.47 7.92 8.53
CA GLN A 157 -1.69 8.85 9.63
C GLN A 157 -1.28 8.17 10.96
N ASP A 158 0.02 8.19 11.28
CA ASP A 158 0.61 7.49 12.42
C ASP A 158 1.38 8.39 13.40
N GLY A 159 1.31 9.70 13.22
CA GLY A 159 1.99 10.65 14.09
C GLY A 159 1.39 10.75 15.51
N SER A 160 2.16 11.30 16.45
CA SER A 160 1.80 11.41 17.88
C SER A 160 0.49 12.15 18.24
N LYS A 161 -0.09 12.90 17.29
CA LYS A 161 -1.40 13.57 17.43
C LYS A 161 -2.55 12.75 16.85
N ALA A 162 -2.25 11.65 16.17
CA ALA A 162 -3.19 10.69 15.62
C ALA A 162 -2.95 9.23 16.10
N ASP A 163 -1.87 9.00 16.87
CA ASP A 163 -1.58 7.74 17.55
C ASP A 163 -1.50 7.99 19.07
N ARG A 164 -2.61 7.80 19.78
CA ARG A 164 -2.63 7.84 21.25
C ARG A 164 -3.25 6.60 21.86
#